data_AF-A0ABC8X3Z6-F1
#
_entry.id   AF-A0ABC8X3Z6-F1
#
_cell.length_a   1.000
_cell.length_b   1.000
_cell.length_c   1.000
_cell.angle_alpha   90.00
_cell.angle_beta   90.00
_cell.angle_gamma   90.00
#
_symmetry.space_group_name_H-M   'P 1'
#
loop_
_entity.id
_entity.type
_entity.pdbx_description
1 polymer ?
#
loop_
_entity_poly.entity_id
_entity_poly.type
_entity_poly.pdbx_seq_one_letter_code
_entity_poly.pdbx_strand_id
1 'polypeptide(L)'
;MYQDDESLEPRQISPAPTGGGGRMVLTAQCEAPSLGRGASQDSFAVLVHARAAAAGGGAPLDLVAVLDVSSSMCGNKLSLLKQAVGFVIDQLGPDDRLSVVIFSRYAARLTRLVRMSAAGKAAARSAVGFFGGRQTGTNIADGLRVGAQVLAGRRHRNPVASVILLSDGKDRPLELTCTAAPSMDVESERVRVEAAEDIAAARVKAEGGEHAGAARILESRLRAVERSAPGVAGDEPTCEAIKEELRELSARVGDRREYQKTGRACLLAGMSSHAQQRASGVELQATATSANRTARAYLTPKMEEMVEVSRESRKRGSSEHGDGGSRQVKIHIKEEPV
;
A
#
# COMPACT_ATOMS: atom_id res chain seq x y z
N MET A 1 13.49 26.64 3.51
CA MET A 1 13.83 26.87 4.93
C MET A 1 14.06 25.56 5.71
N TYR A 2 14.40 24.44 5.06
CA TYR A 2 14.52 23.11 5.71
C TYR A 2 15.87 22.41 5.42
N GLN A 3 16.90 23.20 5.10
CA GLN A 3 18.25 22.73 4.74
C GLN A 3 19.23 22.92 5.90
N ASP A 4 18.77 22.74 7.13
CA ASP A 4 19.46 23.01 8.39
C ASP A 4 19.92 21.73 9.12
N ASP A 5 19.93 20.60 8.42
CA ASP A 5 20.38 19.33 8.98
C ASP A 5 21.86 19.39 9.40
N GLU A 6 22.17 18.69 10.48
CA GLU A 6 23.52 18.59 11.05
C GLU A 6 24.48 17.94 10.05
N SER A 7 25.62 18.58 9.82
CA SER A 7 26.65 18.06 8.91
C SER A 7 27.25 16.80 9.51
N LEU A 8 27.28 15.73 8.72
CA LEU A 8 27.91 14.48 9.13
C LEU A 8 29.30 14.43 8.52
N GLU A 9 30.32 14.25 9.34
CA GLU A 9 31.65 13.87 8.85
C GLU A 9 31.50 12.58 8.02
N PRO A 10 31.94 12.56 6.75
CA PRO A 10 31.90 11.37 5.94
C PRO A 10 32.76 10.30 6.60
N ARG A 11 32.15 9.16 6.93
CA ARG A 11 32.92 8.00 7.35
C ARG A 11 33.83 7.63 6.18
N GLN A 12 35.14 7.61 6.42
CA GLN A 12 36.06 6.80 5.62
C GLN A 12 35.42 5.41 5.56
N ILE A 13 34.93 5.05 4.37
CA ILE A 13 34.49 3.72 4.07
C ILE A 13 35.76 2.88 4.13
N SER A 14 36.04 2.30 5.30
CA SER A 14 36.90 1.13 5.34
C SER A 14 36.25 0.15 4.37
N PRO A 15 36.99 -0.41 3.39
CA PRO A 15 36.41 -1.34 2.44
C PRO A 15 35.66 -2.40 3.23
N ALA A 16 34.40 -2.61 2.85
CA ALA A 16 33.57 -3.65 3.42
C ALA A 16 34.40 -4.93 3.49
N PRO A 17 34.34 -5.71 4.59
CA PRO A 17 34.88 -7.06 4.55
C PRO A 17 34.29 -7.75 3.33
N THR A 18 35.15 -8.03 2.36
CA THR A 18 34.86 -8.82 1.17
C THR A 18 34.64 -10.25 1.62
N GLY A 19 33.45 -10.52 2.15
CA GLY A 19 33.10 -11.84 2.65
C GLY A 19 31.93 -11.80 3.62
N GLY A 20 30.73 -12.02 3.08
CA GLY A 20 29.51 -12.24 3.89
C GLY A 20 28.32 -11.44 3.39
N GLY A 21 27.88 -11.68 2.15
CA GLY A 21 26.60 -11.17 1.67
C GLY A 21 25.49 -11.59 2.62
N GLY A 22 24.71 -10.63 3.12
CA GLY A 22 23.55 -10.88 3.97
C GLY A 22 22.65 -11.93 3.31
N ARG A 23 22.61 -13.12 3.88
CA ARG A 23 21.99 -14.28 3.25
C ARG A 23 20.48 -14.15 3.37
N MET A 24 19.82 -13.56 2.37
CA MET A 24 18.37 -13.63 2.27
C MET A 24 17.99 -15.03 1.82
N VAL A 25 17.22 -15.74 2.65
CA VAL A 25 16.68 -17.06 2.31
C VAL A 25 15.31 -16.83 1.68
N LEU A 26 15.22 -17.10 0.39
CA LEU A 26 13.96 -17.14 -0.34
C LEU A 26 13.49 -18.59 -0.37
N THR A 27 12.33 -18.88 0.20
CA THR A 27 11.63 -20.15 0.00
C THR A 27 10.37 -19.89 -0.80
N ALA A 28 10.25 -20.52 -1.96
CA ALA A 28 9.06 -20.45 -2.80
C ALA A 28 8.25 -21.74 -2.63
N GLN A 29 6.94 -21.61 -2.45
CA GLN A 29 5.99 -22.72 -2.49
C GLN A 29 5.03 -22.46 -3.65
N CYS A 30 5.04 -23.36 -4.62
CA CYS A 30 4.12 -23.31 -5.76
C CYS A 30 2.83 -24.06 -5.40
N GLU A 31 1.69 -23.53 -5.84
CA GLU A 31 0.38 -24.17 -5.71
C GLU A 31 0.33 -25.57 -6.33
N ALA A 32 1.04 -25.78 -7.44
CA ALA A 32 1.25 -27.08 -8.07
C ALA A 32 2.76 -27.42 -8.08
N PRO A 33 3.21 -28.48 -7.38
CA PRO A 33 4.62 -28.88 -7.37
C PRO A 33 5.06 -29.53 -8.68
N SER A 34 4.11 -29.95 -9.52
CA SER A 34 4.36 -30.52 -10.84
C SER A 34 3.12 -30.38 -11.71
N LEU A 35 3.31 -30.25 -13.02
CA LEU A 35 2.24 -30.22 -14.03
C LEU A 35 2.33 -31.47 -14.91
N GLY A 36 1.16 -32.05 -15.21
CA GLY A 36 1.06 -33.19 -16.12
C GLY A 36 1.53 -32.83 -17.53
N ARG A 37 2.17 -33.78 -18.22
CA ARG A 37 2.70 -33.56 -19.58
C ARG A 37 1.55 -33.21 -20.53
N GLY A 38 1.57 -32.00 -21.09
CA GLY A 38 0.52 -31.47 -21.97
C GLY A 38 -0.58 -30.65 -21.29
N ALA A 39 -0.56 -30.52 -19.96
CA ALA A 39 -1.43 -29.60 -19.23
C ALA A 39 -0.80 -28.20 -19.17
N SER A 40 -1.58 -27.18 -19.51
CA SER A 40 -1.25 -25.76 -19.31
C SER A 40 -2.08 -25.21 -18.16
N GLN A 41 -1.46 -24.42 -17.29
CA GLN A 41 -2.14 -23.66 -16.25
C GLN A 41 -1.73 -22.20 -16.40
N ASP A 42 -2.69 -21.34 -16.77
CA ASP A 42 -2.40 -19.96 -17.17
C ASP A 42 -2.08 -19.03 -15.98
N SER A 43 -2.46 -19.45 -14.77
CA SER A 43 -2.16 -18.81 -13.49
C SER A 43 -1.91 -19.85 -12.38
N PHE A 44 -0.88 -19.63 -11.57
CA PHE A 44 -0.60 -20.42 -10.37
C PHE A 44 -0.02 -19.50 -9.29
N ALA A 45 -0.42 -19.71 -8.04
CA ALA A 45 0.13 -18.95 -6.95
C ALA A 45 1.55 -19.46 -6.58
N VAL A 46 2.49 -18.53 -6.41
CA VAL A 46 3.79 -18.80 -5.79
C VAL A 46 3.89 -17.98 -4.52
N LEU A 47 3.90 -18.66 -3.38
CA LEU A 47 4.19 -18.03 -2.10
C LEU A 47 5.70 -17.91 -1.95
N VAL A 48 6.22 -16.68 -2.06
CA VAL A 48 7.64 -16.40 -1.81
C VAL A 48 7.78 -15.90 -0.38
N HIS A 49 8.39 -16.71 0.47
CA HIS A 49 8.79 -16.31 1.81
C HIS A 49 10.24 -15.84 1.76
N ALA A 50 10.44 -14.53 1.93
CA ALA A 50 11.76 -13.91 2.02
C ALA A 50 12.12 -13.73 3.49
N ARG A 51 13.07 -14.52 3.99
CA ARG A 51 13.61 -14.41 5.33
C ARG A 51 15.01 -13.80 5.26
N ALA A 52 15.16 -12.59 5.78
CA ALA A 52 16.50 -12.06 6.02
C ALA A 52 17.19 -12.92 7.09
N ALA A 53 18.42 -13.39 6.83
CA ALA A 53 19.29 -13.83 7.92
C ALA A 53 19.48 -12.66 8.87
N ALA A 54 19.49 -12.92 10.19
CA ALA A 54 19.68 -11.90 11.20
C ALA A 54 21.07 -11.25 11.02
N ALA A 55 21.13 -10.20 10.21
CA ALA A 55 22.26 -9.31 10.14
C ALA A 55 22.14 -8.38 11.35
N GLY A 56 23.18 -8.35 12.18
CA GLY A 56 23.25 -7.47 13.33
C GLY A 56 23.22 -6.00 12.89
N GLY A 57 22.35 -5.22 13.55
CA GLY A 57 22.20 -3.78 13.33
C GLY A 57 21.14 -3.46 12.26
N GLY A 58 20.03 -2.85 12.69
CA GLY A 58 19.02 -2.33 11.76
C GLY A 58 19.62 -1.28 10.82
N ALA A 59 19.10 -1.18 9.60
CA ALA A 59 19.49 -0.12 8.68
C ALA A 59 19.11 1.25 9.28
N PRO A 60 19.97 2.28 9.18
CA PRO A 60 19.66 3.60 9.69
C PRO A 60 18.34 4.14 9.13
N LEU A 61 17.54 4.77 9.98
CA LEU A 61 16.20 5.26 9.69
C LEU A 61 16.12 6.79 9.76
N ASP A 62 15.46 7.41 8.79
CA ASP A 62 14.97 8.80 8.86
C ASP A 62 13.48 8.80 9.19
N LEU A 63 13.13 9.09 10.44
CA LEU A 63 11.76 9.11 10.92
C LEU A 63 11.24 10.55 11.07
N VAL A 64 10.06 10.81 10.54
CA VAL A 64 9.29 12.02 10.85
C VAL A 64 8.02 11.63 11.61
N ALA A 65 7.89 12.09 12.84
CA ALA A 65 6.70 11.91 13.66
C ALA A 65 5.78 13.12 13.51
N VAL A 66 4.61 12.93 12.89
CA VAL A 66 3.57 13.95 12.70
C VAL A 66 2.50 13.73 13.78
N LEU A 67 2.36 14.70 14.68
CA LEU A 67 1.64 14.54 15.94
C LEU A 67 0.45 15.49 16.02
N ASP A 68 -0.74 14.95 16.26
CA ASP A 68 -1.96 15.73 16.47
C ASP A 68 -1.95 16.36 17.87
N VAL A 69 -2.04 17.70 17.93
CA VAL A 69 -2.14 18.48 19.16
C VAL A 69 -3.45 19.28 19.24
N SER A 70 -4.45 18.86 18.46
CA SER A 70 -5.77 19.47 18.47
C SER A 70 -6.47 19.31 19.84
N SER A 71 -7.54 20.07 20.04
CA SER A 71 -8.26 20.08 21.31
C SER A 71 -8.87 18.73 21.69
N SER A 72 -9.11 17.82 20.73
CA SER A 72 -9.59 16.46 20.98
C SER A 72 -8.53 15.55 21.61
N MET A 73 -7.25 15.86 21.38
CA MET A 73 -6.08 15.19 21.95
C MET A 73 -5.74 15.67 23.36
N CYS A 74 -6.37 16.72 23.89
CA CYS A 74 -6.08 17.24 25.22
C CYS A 74 -6.30 16.22 26.36
N GLY A 75 -5.61 16.42 27.49
CA GLY A 75 -5.72 15.56 28.67
C GLY A 75 -4.95 14.24 28.51
N ASN A 76 -5.58 13.13 28.88
CA ASN A 76 -4.92 11.81 28.93
C ASN A 76 -4.37 11.34 27.58
N LYS A 77 -5.03 11.69 26.46
CA LYS A 77 -4.59 11.32 25.11
C LYS A 77 -3.25 11.96 24.76
N LEU A 78 -3.07 13.26 25.06
CA LEU A 78 -1.80 13.96 24.84
C LEU A 78 -0.70 13.40 25.73
N SER A 79 -1.01 13.05 26.98
CA SER A 79 -0.07 12.38 27.86
C SER A 79 0.38 11.03 27.30
N LEU A 80 -0.56 10.22 26.81
CA LEU A 80 -0.27 8.94 26.17
C LEU A 80 0.52 9.10 24.87
N LEU A 81 0.20 10.12 24.07
CA LEU A 81 0.95 10.47 22.86
C LEU A 81 2.41 10.80 23.21
N LYS A 82 2.63 11.65 24.22
CA LYS A 82 3.99 11.99 24.69
C LYS A 82 4.74 10.77 25.19
N GLN A 83 4.07 9.86 25.92
CA GLN A 83 4.66 8.60 26.37
C GLN A 83 5.03 7.70 25.19
N ALA A 84 4.14 7.55 24.20
CA ALA A 84 4.38 6.74 23.01
C ALA A 84 5.55 7.29 22.18
N VAL A 85 5.59 8.61 21.96
CA VAL A 85 6.72 9.24 21.25
C VAL A 85 8.01 9.13 22.06
N GLY A 86 7.93 9.25 23.40
CA GLY A 86 9.06 9.00 24.28
C GLY A 86 9.61 7.58 24.14
N PHE A 87 8.73 6.58 24.10
CA PHE A 87 9.11 5.19 23.85
C PHE A 87 9.79 5.02 22.49
N VAL A 88 9.27 5.65 21.42
CA VAL A 88 9.90 5.63 20.10
C VAL A 88 11.30 6.23 20.16
N ILE A 89 11.48 7.39 20.78
CA ILE A 89 12.80 8.03 20.96
C ILE A 89 13.79 7.08 21.65
N ASP A 90 13.33 6.29 22.61
CA ASP A 90 14.18 5.37 23.36
C ASP A 90 14.63 4.17 22.52
N GLN A 91 13.74 3.67 21.66
CA GLN A 91 14.02 2.53 20.78
C GLN A 91 14.88 2.88 19.56
N LEU A 92 14.95 4.16 19.17
CA LEU A 92 15.79 4.58 18.04
C LEU A 92 17.29 4.43 18.37
N GLY A 93 18.07 3.95 17.41
CA GLY A 93 19.51 3.81 17.51
C GLY A 93 20.25 5.15 17.32
N PRO A 94 21.55 5.22 17.66
CA PRO A 94 22.35 6.45 17.51
C PRO A 94 22.51 6.91 16.05
N ASP A 95 22.37 6.00 15.09
CA ASP A 95 22.44 6.28 13.65
C ASP A 95 21.08 6.71 13.05
N ASP A 96 20.00 6.54 13.81
CA ASP A 96 18.67 6.97 13.39
C ASP A 96 18.50 8.47 13.59
N ARG A 97 17.64 9.08 12.77
CA ARG A 97 17.27 10.49 12.88
C ARG A 97 15.78 10.64 13.06
N LEU A 98 15.39 11.55 13.95
CA LEU A 98 14.00 11.89 14.22
C LEU A 98 13.77 13.39 14.02
N SER A 99 12.67 13.73 13.34
CA SER A 99 12.07 15.05 13.35
C SER A 99 10.64 14.96 13.86
N VAL A 100 10.25 15.91 14.71
CA VAL A 100 8.89 16.00 15.26
C VAL A 100 8.17 17.18 14.61
N VAL A 101 7.01 16.90 14.04
CA VAL A 101 6.07 17.88 13.48
C VAL A 101 4.79 17.77 14.30
N ILE A 102 4.26 18.90 14.78
CA ILE A 102 2.94 18.96 15.39
C ILE A 102 1.96 19.60 14.42
N PHE A 103 0.69 19.24 14.51
CA PHE A 103 -0.36 19.90 13.74
C PHE A 103 -1.66 20.06 14.54
N SER A 104 -2.36 21.14 14.24
CA SER A 104 -3.74 21.41 14.64
C SER A 104 -4.44 22.08 13.46
N ARG A 105 -4.81 23.37 13.53
CA ARG A 105 -5.16 24.21 12.37
C ARG A 105 -3.96 24.42 11.43
N TYR A 106 -2.77 24.53 11.99
CA TYR A 106 -1.51 24.73 11.27
C TYR A 106 -0.49 23.67 11.69
N ALA A 107 0.39 23.30 10.79
CA ALA A 107 1.52 22.43 11.09
C ALA A 107 2.79 23.23 11.43
N ALA A 108 3.53 22.75 12.42
CA ALA A 108 4.80 23.33 12.84
C ALA A 108 5.83 22.24 13.07
N ARG A 109 7.04 22.43 12.52
CA ARG A 109 8.19 21.58 12.80
C ARG A 109 8.79 21.96 14.15
N LEU A 110 8.73 21.07 15.13
CA LEU A 110 9.30 21.28 16.47
C LEU A 110 10.79 21.03 16.52
N THR A 111 11.26 20.03 15.78
CA THR A 111 12.68 19.70 15.70
C THR A 111 13.08 19.51 14.25
N ARG A 112 14.31 19.91 13.90
CA ARG A 112 14.96 19.42 12.68
C ARG A 112 15.21 17.91 12.78
N LEU A 113 15.69 17.27 11.71
CA LEU A 113 16.19 15.89 11.80
C LEU A 113 17.42 15.87 12.70
N VAL A 114 17.25 15.35 13.91
CA VAL A 114 18.30 15.21 14.92
C VAL A 114 18.70 13.74 14.98
N ARG A 115 19.99 13.45 15.07
CA ARG A 115 20.48 12.09 15.35
C ARG A 115 20.08 11.66 16.74
N MET A 116 19.57 10.45 16.91
CA MET A 116 19.16 9.90 18.21
C MET A 116 20.34 9.39 19.04
N SER A 117 21.43 10.18 19.07
CA SER A 117 22.49 10.09 20.09
C SER A 117 21.92 10.39 21.48
N ALA A 118 22.67 10.13 22.56
CA ALA A 118 22.21 10.44 23.92
C ALA A 118 21.75 11.91 24.07
N ALA A 119 22.50 12.85 23.49
CA ALA A 119 22.14 14.27 23.48
C ALA A 119 20.91 14.56 22.60
N GLY A 120 20.83 13.94 21.43
CA GLY A 120 19.69 14.11 20.53
C GLY A 120 18.39 13.53 21.07
N LYS A 121 18.45 12.38 21.75
CA LYS A 121 17.32 11.80 22.49
C LYS A 121 16.85 12.73 23.60
N ALA A 122 17.78 13.30 24.38
CA ALA A 122 17.43 14.28 25.42
C ALA A 122 16.77 15.54 24.83
N ALA A 123 17.30 16.06 23.72
CA ALA A 123 16.73 17.22 23.02
C ALA A 123 15.34 16.93 22.45
N ALA A 124 15.15 15.80 21.77
CA ALA A 124 13.86 15.37 21.23
C ALA A 124 12.83 15.17 22.35
N ARG A 125 13.23 14.54 23.46
CA ARG A 125 12.35 14.33 24.61
C ARG A 125 11.96 15.65 25.27
N SER A 126 12.89 16.60 25.39
CA SER A 126 12.61 17.94 25.91
C SER A 126 11.61 18.68 25.01
N ALA A 127 11.81 18.64 23.68
CA ALA A 127 10.88 19.22 22.72
C ALA A 127 9.48 18.59 22.85
N VAL A 128 9.40 17.27 23.01
CA VAL A 128 8.14 16.54 23.18
C VAL A 128 7.44 16.87 24.50
N GLY A 129 8.21 17.03 25.57
CA GLY A 129 7.70 17.44 26.88
C GLY A 129 7.08 18.84 26.84
N PHE A 130 7.71 19.77 26.13
CA PHE A 130 7.36 21.18 26.14
C PHE A 130 6.13 21.54 25.31
N PHE A 131 5.85 20.84 24.20
CA PHE A 131 4.67 21.19 23.42
C PHE A 131 3.37 20.83 24.15
N GLY A 132 2.46 21.79 24.26
CA GLY A 132 1.21 21.63 24.98
C GLY A 132 0.40 22.91 24.87
N GLY A 133 -0.81 22.80 24.36
CA GLY A 133 -1.69 23.94 24.19
C GLY A 133 -3.04 23.49 23.65
N ARG A 134 -4.10 24.18 24.06
CA ARG A 134 -5.43 23.99 23.48
C ARG A 134 -5.45 24.65 22.11
N GLN A 135 -5.16 23.88 21.07
CA GLN A 135 -5.28 24.37 19.69
C GLN A 135 -6.56 23.84 19.06
N THR A 136 -7.27 24.68 18.32
CA THR A 136 -8.54 24.30 17.67
C THR A 136 -8.28 23.94 16.21
N GLY A 137 -9.08 23.00 15.68
CA GLY A 137 -8.95 22.53 14.31
C GLY A 137 -7.96 21.38 14.14
N THR A 138 -8.16 20.63 13.07
CA THR A 138 -7.37 19.46 12.68
C THR A 138 -7.10 19.57 11.18
N ASN A 139 -5.84 19.70 10.80
CA ASN A 139 -5.39 19.88 9.43
C ASN A 139 -4.27 18.86 9.15
N ILE A 140 -4.68 17.61 8.97
CA ILE A 140 -3.79 16.49 8.71
C ILE A 140 -2.98 16.72 7.42
N ALA A 141 -3.61 17.30 6.40
CA ALA A 141 -2.96 17.60 5.13
C ALA A 141 -1.74 18.52 5.31
N ASP A 142 -1.87 19.58 6.12
CA ASP A 142 -0.75 20.48 6.41
C ASP A 142 0.36 19.78 7.22
N GLY A 143 -0.02 18.93 8.19
CA GLY A 143 0.92 18.12 8.97
C GLY A 143 1.76 17.19 8.11
N LEU A 144 1.11 16.44 7.20
CA LEU A 144 1.77 15.54 6.26
C LEU A 144 2.60 16.31 5.23
N ARG A 145 2.11 17.46 4.74
CA ARG A 145 2.86 18.33 3.82
C ARG A 145 4.17 18.80 4.45
N VAL A 146 4.13 19.30 5.68
CA VAL A 146 5.34 19.70 6.41
C VAL A 146 6.25 18.49 6.65
N GLY A 147 5.70 17.33 7.03
CA GLY A 147 6.49 16.12 7.21
C GLY A 147 7.20 15.66 5.93
N ALA A 148 6.51 15.69 4.80
CA ALA A 148 7.08 15.39 3.48
C ALA A 148 8.16 16.40 3.09
N GLN A 149 7.97 17.69 3.38
CA GLN A 149 8.98 18.73 3.15
C GLN A 149 10.25 18.51 3.97
N VAL A 150 10.12 18.03 5.22
CA VAL A 150 11.29 17.64 6.04
C VAL A 150 12.06 16.50 5.38
N LEU A 151 11.36 15.45 4.93
CA LEU A 151 12.01 14.32 4.25
C LEU A 151 12.61 14.71 2.88
N ALA A 152 11.96 15.61 2.14
CA ALA A 152 12.44 16.09 0.84
C ALA A 152 13.65 17.03 0.96
N GLY A 153 13.69 17.85 2.02
CA GLY A 153 14.73 18.84 2.28
C GLY A 153 16.04 18.27 2.83
N ARG A 154 16.11 16.95 3.07
CA ARG A 154 17.27 16.30 3.67
C ARG A 154 18.52 16.42 2.82
N ARG A 155 19.60 16.93 3.43
CA ARG A 155 20.95 16.92 2.82
C ARG A 155 21.56 15.53 2.82
N HIS A 156 21.30 14.75 3.87
CA HIS A 156 21.74 13.37 4.02
C HIS A 156 20.53 12.45 4.06
N ARG A 157 20.58 11.31 3.37
CA ARG A 157 19.47 10.37 3.24
C ARG A 157 19.88 9.01 3.79
N ASN A 158 19.26 8.61 4.90
CA ASN A 158 19.34 7.23 5.36
C ASN A 158 18.62 6.32 4.35
N PRO A 159 19.01 5.04 4.23
CA PRO A 159 18.44 4.11 3.26
C PRO A 159 16.94 3.85 3.49
N VAL A 160 16.47 4.01 4.73
CA VAL A 160 15.07 3.90 5.09
C VAL A 160 14.56 5.26 5.57
N ALA A 161 13.40 5.69 5.05
CA ALA A 161 12.71 6.88 5.52
C ALA A 161 11.22 6.58 5.72
N SER A 162 10.66 7.07 6.83
CA SER A 162 9.26 6.83 7.18
C SER A 162 8.63 8.08 7.80
N VAL A 163 7.33 8.24 7.58
CA VAL A 163 6.48 9.20 8.28
C VAL A 163 5.49 8.41 9.13
N ILE A 164 5.40 8.71 10.42
CA ILE A 164 4.36 8.16 11.29
C ILE A 164 3.44 9.30 11.71
N LEU A 165 2.15 9.15 11.41
CA LEU A 165 1.09 10.07 11.82
C LEU A 165 0.36 9.52 13.05
N LEU A 166 0.21 10.34 14.08
CA LEU A 166 -0.58 10.00 15.28
C LEU A 166 -1.69 11.03 15.47
N SER A 167 -2.94 10.60 15.33
CA SER A 167 -4.17 11.41 15.50
C SER A 167 -5.28 10.56 16.13
N ASP A 168 -6.27 11.20 16.77
CA ASP A 168 -7.47 10.51 17.26
C ASP A 168 -8.60 10.38 16.21
N GLY A 169 -8.28 10.61 14.93
CA GLY A 169 -9.12 10.27 13.78
C GLY A 169 -10.35 11.17 13.60
N LYS A 170 -10.43 12.28 14.35
CA LYS A 170 -11.49 13.28 14.18
C LYS A 170 -10.99 14.41 13.30
N ASP A 171 -10.92 14.16 12.00
CA ASP A 171 -10.98 15.24 11.03
C ASP A 171 -12.36 15.89 11.16
N ARG A 172 -12.43 16.96 11.98
CA ARG A 172 -13.56 17.87 11.84
C ARG A 172 -13.33 18.58 10.51
N PRO A 173 -14.31 18.59 9.60
CA PRO A 173 -14.23 19.48 8.45
C PRO A 173 -14.05 20.87 9.04
N LEU A 174 -12.86 21.43 8.89
CA LEU A 174 -12.75 22.86 8.94
C LEU A 174 -13.67 23.32 7.80
N GLU A 175 -14.69 24.12 8.10
CA GLU A 175 -15.34 24.97 7.10
C GLU A 175 -14.26 25.94 6.56
N LEU A 176 -13.30 25.42 5.80
CA LEU A 176 -12.63 26.19 4.79
C LEU A 176 -13.63 26.26 3.64
N THR A 177 -14.40 27.34 3.62
CA THR A 177 -14.74 27.95 2.34
C THR A 177 -13.43 28.09 1.57
N CYS A 178 -13.43 27.63 0.32
CA CYS A 178 -12.25 27.32 -0.50
C CYS A 178 -11.69 25.90 -0.30
N THR A 179 -12.53 24.86 -0.41
CA THR A 179 -12.02 23.60 -0.93
C THR A 179 -11.56 23.85 -2.35
N ALA A 180 -10.24 23.85 -2.57
CA ALA A 180 -9.74 23.42 -3.86
C ALA A 180 -10.44 22.09 -4.15
N ALA A 181 -11.03 21.94 -5.33
CA ALA A 181 -11.72 20.71 -5.71
C ALA A 181 -10.85 19.52 -5.29
N PRO A 182 -11.39 18.52 -4.56
CA PRO A 182 -10.62 17.34 -4.19
C PRO A 182 -9.93 16.81 -5.45
N SER A 183 -8.64 16.47 -5.34
CA SER A 183 -7.88 15.94 -6.48
C SER A 183 -8.67 14.80 -7.12
N MET A 184 -8.70 14.73 -8.45
CA MET A 184 -9.42 13.67 -9.18
C MET A 184 -9.04 12.28 -8.64
N ASP A 185 -7.76 12.07 -8.30
CA ASP A 185 -7.27 10.81 -7.72
C ASP A 185 -7.93 10.46 -6.37
N VAL A 186 -8.18 11.47 -5.51
CA VAL A 186 -8.82 11.27 -4.19
C VAL A 186 -10.30 10.96 -4.36
N GLU A 187 -10.92 11.63 -5.33
CA GLU A 187 -12.32 11.41 -5.68
C GLU A 187 -12.54 10.00 -6.23
N SER A 188 -11.68 9.55 -7.13
CA SER A 188 -11.70 8.19 -7.68
C SER A 188 -11.44 7.12 -6.64
N GLU A 189 -10.49 7.36 -5.74
CA GLU A 189 -10.19 6.43 -4.66
C GLU A 189 -11.37 6.31 -3.69
N ARG A 190 -12.07 7.41 -3.41
CA ARG A 190 -13.28 7.37 -2.59
C ARG A 190 -14.40 6.57 -3.27
N VAL A 191 -14.63 6.81 -4.56
CA VAL A 191 -15.62 6.05 -5.36
C VAL A 191 -15.34 4.54 -5.31
N ARG A 192 -14.06 4.16 -5.39
CA ARG A 192 -13.62 2.76 -5.27
C ARG A 192 -13.91 2.14 -3.91
N VAL A 193 -13.63 2.86 -2.82
CA VAL A 193 -13.90 2.38 -1.45
C VAL A 193 -15.40 2.22 -1.21
N GLU A 194 -16.20 3.20 -1.60
CA GLU A 194 -17.66 3.13 -1.48
C GLU A 194 -18.26 1.97 -2.29
N ALA A 195 -17.68 1.66 -3.47
CA ALA A 195 -18.08 0.48 -4.24
C ALA A 195 -17.79 -0.83 -3.51
N ALA A 196 -16.63 -0.96 -2.86
CA ALA A 196 -16.27 -2.15 -2.07
C ALA A 196 -17.25 -2.39 -0.91
N GLU A 197 -17.64 -1.34 -0.20
CA GLU A 197 -18.58 -1.38 0.92
C GLU A 197 -19.98 -1.82 0.45
N ASP A 198 -20.46 -1.27 -0.66
CA ASP A 198 -21.77 -1.63 -1.22
C ASP A 198 -21.79 -3.06 -1.78
N ILE A 199 -20.69 -3.55 -2.36
CA ILE A 199 -20.59 -4.97 -2.76
C ILE A 199 -20.65 -5.87 -1.52
N ALA A 200 -20.00 -5.48 -0.43
CA ALA A 200 -20.07 -6.22 0.83
C ALA A 200 -21.51 -6.24 1.38
N ALA A 201 -22.21 -5.10 1.36
CA ALA A 201 -23.60 -5.01 1.77
C ALA A 201 -24.53 -5.85 0.88
N ALA A 202 -24.32 -5.81 -0.44
CA ALA A 202 -25.06 -6.63 -1.41
C ALA A 202 -24.85 -8.13 -1.15
N ARG A 203 -23.61 -8.56 -0.83
CA ARG A 203 -23.33 -9.95 -0.46
C ARG A 203 -24.12 -10.37 0.78
N VAL A 204 -24.11 -9.56 1.85
CA VAL A 204 -24.85 -9.87 3.09
C VAL A 204 -26.34 -10.04 2.79
N LYS A 205 -26.94 -9.17 1.97
CA LYS A 205 -28.33 -9.31 1.52
C LYS A 205 -28.57 -10.58 0.70
N ALA A 206 -27.69 -10.89 -0.24
CA ALA A 206 -27.81 -12.07 -1.09
C ALA A 206 -27.65 -13.38 -0.31
N GLU A 207 -26.77 -13.42 0.70
CA GLU A 207 -26.66 -14.56 1.62
C GLU A 207 -27.90 -14.71 2.51
N GLY A 208 -28.59 -13.61 2.83
CA GLY A 208 -29.92 -13.62 3.45
C GLY A 208 -31.07 -14.00 2.51
N GLY A 209 -30.80 -14.28 1.23
CA GLY A 209 -31.81 -14.65 0.22
C GLY A 209 -32.51 -13.46 -0.46
N GLU A 210 -32.19 -12.21 -0.09
CA GLU A 210 -32.73 -11.00 -0.70
C GLU A 210 -31.99 -10.63 -2.00
N HIS A 211 -32.02 -11.51 -3.01
CA HIS A 211 -31.31 -11.32 -4.29
C HIS A 211 -31.69 -10.02 -5.02
N ALA A 212 -32.99 -9.71 -5.08
CA ALA A 212 -33.47 -8.44 -5.64
C ALA A 212 -33.10 -7.22 -4.79
N GLY A 213 -32.86 -7.39 -3.49
CA GLY A 213 -32.36 -6.33 -2.61
C GLY A 213 -30.86 -6.07 -2.86
N ALA A 214 -30.08 -7.13 -3.03
CA ALA A 214 -28.66 -7.06 -3.35
C ALA A 214 -28.41 -6.42 -4.73
N ALA A 215 -29.18 -6.79 -5.76
CA ALA A 215 -29.07 -6.20 -7.09
C ALA A 215 -29.33 -4.68 -7.07
N ARG A 216 -30.36 -4.23 -6.32
CA ARG A 216 -30.68 -2.81 -6.15
C ARG A 216 -29.55 -2.00 -5.49
N ILE A 217 -28.82 -2.58 -4.54
CA ILE A 217 -27.66 -1.91 -3.92
C ILE A 217 -26.58 -1.66 -4.98
N LEU A 218 -26.22 -2.69 -5.75
CA LEU A 218 -25.20 -2.60 -6.80
C LEU A 218 -25.59 -1.63 -7.93
N GLU A 219 -26.85 -1.66 -8.36
CA GLU A 219 -27.37 -0.72 -9.36
C GLU A 219 -27.41 0.72 -8.85
N SER A 220 -27.73 0.92 -7.57
CA SER A 220 -27.66 2.25 -6.94
C SER A 220 -26.23 2.78 -6.92
N ARG A 221 -25.27 1.91 -6.57
CA ARG A 221 -23.84 2.26 -6.57
C ARG A 221 -23.33 2.58 -7.97
N LEU A 222 -23.74 1.81 -8.98
CA LEU A 222 -23.42 2.09 -10.38
C LEU A 222 -23.85 3.51 -10.78
N ARG A 223 -25.10 3.90 -10.48
CA ARG A 223 -25.60 5.25 -10.75
C ARG A 223 -24.89 6.33 -9.94
N ALA A 224 -24.36 6.00 -8.76
CA ALA A 224 -23.56 6.92 -7.96
C ALA A 224 -22.18 7.15 -8.60
N VAL A 225 -21.53 6.09 -9.08
CA VAL A 225 -20.26 6.17 -9.81
C VAL A 225 -20.43 6.99 -11.09
N GLU A 226 -21.49 6.75 -11.88
CA GLU A 226 -21.78 7.53 -13.10
C GLU A 226 -22.00 9.03 -12.84
N ARG A 227 -22.52 9.39 -11.66
CA ARG A 227 -22.75 10.80 -11.25
C ARG A 227 -21.56 11.44 -10.54
N SER A 228 -20.54 10.65 -10.18
CA SER A 228 -19.33 11.17 -9.53
C SER A 228 -18.50 11.98 -10.52
N ALA A 229 -17.67 12.91 -10.02
CA ALA A 229 -16.82 13.72 -10.88
C ALA A 229 -15.91 12.90 -11.82
N PRO A 230 -15.23 11.81 -11.39
CA PRO A 230 -14.45 10.95 -12.28
C PRO A 230 -15.33 10.14 -13.24
N GLY A 231 -16.54 9.75 -12.83
CA GLY A 231 -17.50 9.08 -13.71
C GLY A 231 -18.03 9.96 -14.84
N VAL A 232 -18.22 11.26 -14.59
CA VAL A 232 -18.64 12.27 -15.57
C VAL A 232 -17.49 12.69 -16.47
N ALA A 233 -16.26 12.74 -15.95
CA ALA A 233 -15.08 13.07 -16.72
C ALA A 233 -14.80 12.06 -17.86
N GLY A 234 -15.21 10.79 -17.71
CA GLY A 234 -15.20 9.79 -18.79
C GLY A 234 -13.82 9.26 -19.23
N ASP A 235 -12.74 9.93 -18.83
CA ASP A 235 -11.36 9.60 -19.22
C ASP A 235 -10.62 8.73 -18.20
N GLU A 236 -11.25 8.40 -17.06
CA GLU A 236 -10.59 7.64 -16.01
C GLU A 236 -10.81 6.12 -16.16
N PRO A 237 -9.75 5.32 -16.38
CA PRO A 237 -9.86 3.88 -16.58
C PRO A 237 -10.39 3.15 -15.33
N THR A 238 -10.16 3.71 -14.15
CA THR A 238 -10.54 3.15 -12.86
C THR A 238 -12.05 3.19 -12.62
N CYS A 239 -12.70 4.34 -12.86
CA CYS A 239 -14.16 4.43 -12.76
C CYS A 239 -14.88 3.59 -13.81
N GLU A 240 -14.37 3.50 -15.05
CA GLU A 240 -14.95 2.60 -16.06
C GLU A 240 -14.90 1.14 -15.64
N ALA A 241 -13.77 0.70 -15.07
CA ALA A 241 -13.60 -0.66 -14.57
C ALA A 241 -14.62 -1.01 -13.47
N ILE A 242 -14.81 -0.10 -12.50
CA ILE A 242 -15.80 -0.25 -11.43
C ILE A 242 -17.22 -0.35 -12.01
N LYS A 243 -17.55 0.46 -13.02
CA LYS A 243 -18.88 0.45 -13.64
C LYS A 243 -19.16 -0.86 -14.35
N GLU A 244 -18.20 -1.43 -15.09
CA GLU A 244 -18.36 -2.75 -15.71
C GLU A 244 -18.54 -3.85 -14.66
N GLU A 245 -17.70 -3.86 -13.61
CA GLU A 245 -17.78 -4.86 -12.55
C GLU A 245 -19.11 -4.80 -11.78
N LEU A 246 -19.59 -3.61 -11.42
CA LEU A 246 -20.88 -3.45 -10.74
C LEU A 246 -22.06 -3.94 -11.59
N ARG A 247 -22.02 -3.77 -12.92
CA ARG A 247 -23.04 -4.30 -13.84
C ARG A 247 -23.01 -5.83 -13.91
N GLU A 248 -21.83 -6.41 -13.92
CA GLU A 248 -21.66 -7.87 -13.92
C GLU A 248 -22.13 -8.49 -12.60
N LEU A 249 -21.75 -7.88 -11.47
CA LEU A 249 -22.17 -8.34 -10.14
C LEU A 249 -23.67 -8.18 -9.93
N SER A 250 -24.30 -7.10 -10.43
CA SER A 250 -25.75 -6.92 -10.32
C SER A 250 -26.54 -7.97 -11.11
N ALA A 251 -26.07 -8.34 -12.31
CA ALA A 251 -26.66 -9.40 -13.10
C ALA A 251 -26.57 -10.75 -12.36
N ARG A 252 -25.38 -11.09 -11.83
CA ARG A 252 -25.13 -12.39 -11.18
C ARG A 252 -25.81 -12.55 -9.82
N VAL A 253 -26.07 -11.46 -9.11
CA VAL A 253 -26.72 -11.50 -7.78
C VAL A 253 -28.26 -11.50 -7.88
N GLY A 254 -28.81 -11.08 -9.02
CA GLY A 254 -30.25 -10.94 -9.24
C GLY A 254 -31.01 -12.27 -9.27
N ASP A 255 -30.35 -13.36 -9.67
CA ASP A 255 -30.88 -14.72 -9.65
C ASP A 255 -30.21 -15.59 -8.59
N ARG A 256 -31.02 -16.34 -7.83
CA ARG A 256 -30.52 -17.20 -6.73
C ARG A 256 -29.59 -18.30 -7.23
N ARG A 257 -29.93 -18.94 -8.35
CA ARG A 257 -29.17 -20.07 -8.90
C ARG A 257 -27.85 -19.60 -9.49
N GLU A 258 -27.87 -18.46 -10.18
CA GLU A 258 -26.67 -17.82 -10.70
C GLU A 258 -25.74 -17.32 -9.58
N TYR A 259 -26.32 -16.70 -8.54
CA TYR A 259 -25.56 -16.27 -7.37
C TYR A 259 -24.84 -17.45 -6.70
N GLN A 260 -25.52 -18.58 -6.52
CA GLN A 260 -24.90 -19.75 -5.90
C GLN A 260 -23.81 -20.39 -6.76
N LYS A 261 -23.98 -20.39 -8.09
CA LYS A 261 -23.07 -21.06 -9.03
C LYS A 261 -21.79 -20.27 -9.27
N THR A 262 -21.90 -18.95 -9.48
CA THR A 262 -20.77 -18.09 -9.86
C THR A 262 -20.78 -16.75 -9.11
N GLY A 263 -21.96 -16.17 -8.83
CA GLY A 263 -22.05 -14.83 -8.26
C GLY A 263 -21.38 -14.69 -6.89
N ARG A 264 -21.45 -15.69 -6.03
CA ARG A 264 -20.89 -15.65 -4.67
C ARG A 264 -19.36 -15.52 -4.68
N ALA A 265 -18.69 -16.22 -5.59
CA ALA A 265 -17.24 -16.10 -5.80
C ALA A 265 -16.89 -14.74 -6.43
N CYS A 266 -17.70 -14.27 -7.39
CA CYS A 266 -17.48 -12.98 -8.04
C CYS A 266 -17.64 -11.79 -7.10
N LEU A 267 -18.66 -11.78 -6.22
CA LEU A 267 -18.80 -10.72 -5.21
C LEU A 267 -17.61 -10.71 -4.25
N LEU A 268 -17.12 -11.89 -3.82
CA LEU A 268 -15.91 -11.98 -2.98
C LEU A 268 -14.65 -11.48 -3.70
N ALA A 269 -14.52 -11.81 -4.99
CA ALA A 269 -13.41 -11.33 -5.82
C ALA A 269 -13.45 -9.81 -5.99
N GLY A 270 -14.62 -9.23 -6.29
CA GLY A 270 -14.78 -7.78 -6.44
C GLY A 270 -14.56 -7.02 -5.14
N MET A 271 -15.09 -7.53 -4.01
CA MET A 271 -14.79 -7.00 -2.68
C MET A 271 -13.28 -6.99 -2.40
N SER A 272 -12.60 -8.09 -2.67
CA SER A 272 -11.17 -8.23 -2.39
C SER A 272 -10.32 -7.32 -3.30
N SER A 273 -10.72 -7.17 -4.56
CA SER A 273 -10.05 -6.34 -5.56
C SER A 273 -10.13 -4.86 -5.18
N HIS A 274 -11.32 -4.37 -4.85
CA HIS A 274 -11.52 -3.00 -4.38
C HIS A 274 -11.11 -2.77 -2.92
N ALA A 275 -10.95 -3.79 -2.07
CA ALA A 275 -10.35 -3.59 -0.74
C ALA A 275 -8.82 -3.50 -0.80
N GLN A 276 -8.18 -4.25 -1.69
CA GLN A 276 -6.72 -4.40 -1.73
C GLN A 276 -6.01 -3.60 -2.84
N GLN A 277 -6.73 -2.81 -3.65
CA GLN A 277 -6.20 -2.15 -4.86
C GLN A 277 -5.54 -3.16 -5.82
N ARG A 278 -6.18 -4.31 -6.01
CA ARG A 278 -5.69 -5.39 -6.89
C ARG A 278 -6.62 -5.55 -8.07
N ALA A 279 -6.08 -5.94 -9.22
CA ALA A 279 -6.88 -6.32 -10.38
C ALA A 279 -7.70 -7.59 -10.05
N SER A 280 -8.95 -7.64 -10.52
CA SER A 280 -9.77 -8.85 -10.43
C SER A 280 -9.34 -9.86 -11.50
N GLY A 281 -9.19 -11.13 -11.12
CA GLY A 281 -8.66 -12.20 -11.98
C GLY A 281 -9.73 -13.06 -12.67
N VAL A 282 -10.99 -12.63 -12.71
CA VAL A 282 -12.08 -13.44 -13.27
C VAL A 282 -12.13 -13.23 -14.78
N GLU A 283 -11.44 -14.09 -15.53
CA GLU A 283 -11.48 -14.11 -16.99
C GLU A 283 -12.59 -15.07 -17.45
N LEU A 284 -13.80 -14.55 -17.74
CA LEU A 284 -14.90 -15.34 -18.31
C LEU A 284 -15.51 -14.63 -19.51
N GLN A 285 -15.20 -15.13 -20.70
CA GLN A 285 -15.87 -14.90 -21.99
C GLN A 285 -16.45 -13.49 -22.23
N ALA A 286 -15.69 -12.44 -21.91
CA ALA A 286 -15.90 -11.11 -22.44
C ALA A 286 -14.87 -10.85 -23.55
N THR A 287 -15.31 -10.23 -24.64
CA THR A 287 -14.46 -9.94 -25.79
C THR A 287 -13.19 -9.21 -25.36
N ALA A 288 -12.04 -9.68 -25.85
CA ALA A 288 -10.68 -9.44 -25.32
C ALA A 288 -10.22 -7.96 -25.24
N THR A 289 -11.04 -6.99 -25.67
CA THR A 289 -10.73 -5.56 -25.67
C THR A 289 -11.17 -4.83 -24.40
N SER A 290 -12.27 -5.23 -23.75
CA SER A 290 -12.78 -4.58 -22.51
C SER A 290 -12.05 -5.13 -21.26
N ALA A 291 -11.88 -6.45 -21.15
CA ALA A 291 -11.18 -7.11 -20.04
C ALA A 291 -9.71 -6.68 -19.85
N ASN A 292 -9.03 -6.28 -20.93
CA ASN A 292 -7.63 -5.85 -20.89
C ASN A 292 -7.47 -4.40 -20.35
N ARG A 293 -8.53 -3.58 -20.38
CA ARG A 293 -8.54 -2.22 -19.80
C ARG A 293 -8.81 -2.24 -18.29
N THR A 294 -9.80 -3.03 -17.86
CA THR A 294 -10.13 -3.29 -16.44
C THR A 294 -8.93 -3.85 -15.67
N ALA A 295 -8.21 -4.80 -16.27
CA ALA A 295 -7.00 -5.36 -15.67
C ALA A 295 -5.86 -4.34 -15.49
N ARG A 296 -5.74 -3.34 -16.38
CA ARG A 296 -4.68 -2.30 -16.33
C ARG A 296 -5.02 -1.11 -15.43
N ALA A 297 -6.31 -0.87 -15.17
CA ALA A 297 -6.78 0.29 -14.41
C ALA A 297 -6.28 0.36 -12.95
N TYR A 298 -5.79 -0.76 -12.41
CA TYR A 298 -5.25 -0.89 -11.04
C TYR A 298 -3.79 -1.33 -11.01
N LEU A 299 -3.10 -1.42 -12.15
CA LEU A 299 -1.69 -1.79 -12.19
C LEU A 299 -0.84 -0.56 -11.87
N THR A 300 0.05 -0.71 -10.88
CA THR A 300 1.16 0.24 -10.75
C THR A 300 2.14 0.04 -11.91
N PRO A 301 2.95 1.05 -12.28
CA PRO A 301 3.95 0.91 -13.35
C PRO A 301 4.89 -0.29 -13.15
N LYS A 302 5.21 -0.63 -11.89
CA LYS A 302 6.02 -1.81 -11.56
C LYS A 302 5.30 -3.13 -11.78
N MET A 303 3.99 -3.18 -11.54
CA MET A 303 3.16 -4.35 -11.83
C MET A 303 2.99 -4.54 -13.34
N GLU A 304 2.87 -3.45 -14.09
CA GLU A 304 2.81 -3.46 -15.56
C GLU A 304 4.12 -3.96 -16.18
N GLU A 305 5.27 -3.47 -15.70
CA GLU A 305 6.60 -3.96 -16.06
C GLU A 305 6.72 -5.46 -15.80
N MET A 306 6.25 -5.96 -14.64
CA MET A 306 6.27 -7.40 -14.36
C MET A 306 5.36 -8.21 -15.31
N VAL A 307 4.21 -7.66 -15.73
CA VAL A 307 3.33 -8.31 -16.71
C VAL A 307 3.98 -8.36 -18.09
N GLU A 308 4.66 -7.29 -18.52
CA GLU A 308 5.40 -7.26 -19.78
C GLU A 308 6.58 -8.23 -19.76
N VAL A 309 7.39 -8.22 -18.70
CA VAL A 309 8.51 -9.16 -18.51
C VAL A 309 8.02 -10.62 -18.54
N SER A 310 6.86 -10.90 -17.94
CA SER A 310 6.23 -12.22 -18.00
C SER A 310 5.79 -12.60 -19.42
N ARG A 311 5.18 -11.66 -20.16
CA ARG A 311 4.75 -11.87 -21.56
C ARG A 311 5.94 -12.07 -22.50
N GLU A 312 7.02 -11.33 -22.33
CA GLU A 312 8.27 -11.51 -23.10
C GLU A 312 8.93 -12.86 -22.80
N SER A 313 8.93 -13.27 -21.54
CA SER A 313 9.49 -14.57 -21.13
C SER A 313 8.72 -15.73 -21.76
N ARG A 314 7.38 -15.64 -21.88
CA ARG A 314 6.57 -16.63 -22.61
C ARG A 314 6.93 -16.68 -24.10
N LYS A 315 7.17 -15.54 -24.74
CA LYS A 315 7.55 -15.47 -26.16
C LYS A 315 8.93 -16.05 -26.44
N ARG A 316 9.91 -15.82 -25.54
CA ARG A 316 11.26 -16.38 -25.68
C ARG A 316 11.28 -17.90 -25.49
N GLY A 317 10.47 -18.44 -24.59
CA GLY A 317 10.29 -19.89 -24.43
C GLY A 317 9.69 -20.59 -25.65
N SER A 318 8.88 -19.88 -26.45
CA SER A 318 8.31 -20.42 -27.70
C SER A 318 9.25 -20.39 -28.91
N SER A 319 10.35 -19.61 -28.87
CA SER A 319 11.30 -19.50 -30.00
C SER A 319 12.50 -20.46 -29.91
N GLU A 320 12.71 -21.16 -28.80
CA GLU A 320 13.85 -22.09 -28.62
C GLU A 320 13.50 -23.57 -28.87
N HIS A 321 12.31 -23.87 -29.40
CA HIS A 321 11.94 -25.23 -29.83
C HIS A 321 12.15 -25.41 -31.34
N GLY A 322 13.41 -25.47 -31.74
CA GLY A 322 13.79 -25.71 -33.13
C GLY A 322 15.25 -26.06 -33.33
N ASP A 323 15.81 -27.02 -32.57
CA ASP A 323 16.80 -27.96 -33.13
C ASP A 323 17.04 -29.15 -32.18
N GLY A 324 17.07 -30.35 -32.75
CA GLY A 324 17.23 -31.61 -32.03
C GLY A 324 18.69 -31.89 -31.69
N GLY A 325 19.01 -31.97 -30.39
CA GLY A 325 20.32 -32.43 -29.94
C GLY A 325 20.29 -32.83 -28.47
N SER A 326 20.26 -34.13 -28.20
CA SER A 326 20.29 -34.70 -26.85
C SER A 326 21.50 -34.23 -26.05
N ARG A 327 21.30 -33.32 -25.09
CA ARG A 327 22.27 -33.07 -24.01
C ARG A 327 21.78 -33.73 -22.72
N GLN A 328 22.39 -34.86 -22.37
CA GLN A 328 22.29 -35.44 -21.04
C GLN A 328 22.92 -34.47 -20.03
N VAL A 329 22.12 -33.94 -19.11
CA VAL A 329 22.62 -33.22 -17.93
C VAL A 329 22.93 -34.27 -16.85
N LYS A 330 24.21 -34.50 -16.61
CA LYS A 330 24.73 -35.45 -15.63
C LYS A 330 24.70 -34.79 -14.24
N ILE A 331 23.72 -35.14 -13.41
CA ILE A 331 23.62 -34.66 -12.02
C ILE A 331 24.52 -35.55 -11.16
N HIS A 332 25.58 -34.99 -10.59
CA HIS A 332 26.43 -35.65 -9.61
C HIS A 332 25.83 -35.44 -8.21
N ILE A 333 25.27 -36.49 -7.63
CA ILE A 333 24.87 -36.52 -6.22
C ILE A 333 26.07 -37.03 -5.44
N LYS A 334 26.65 -36.17 -4.58
CA LYS A 334 27.64 -36.57 -3.59
C LYS A 334 26.88 -36.93 -2.31
N GLU A 335 26.77 -38.22 -2.02
CA GLU A 335 26.44 -38.70 -0.67
C GLU A 335 27.75 -38.74 0.13
N GLU A 336 27.77 -38.13 1.31
CA GLU A 336 28.78 -38.43 2.33
C GLU A 336 28.18 -39.36 3.40
N PRO A 337 28.97 -40.32 3.92
CA PRO A 337 28.47 -41.35 4.82
C PRO A 337 28.39 -40.86 6.28
N VAL A 338 27.55 -41.59 7.01
CA VAL A 338 27.12 -41.48 8.43
C VAL A 338 28.16 -40.92 9.40
#